data_AF-A0A836JS36-F1
#
_entry.id   AF-A0A836JS36-F1
#
_cell.length_a   1.000
_cell.length_b   1.000
_cell.length_c   1.000
_cell.angle_alpha   90.00
_cell.angle_beta   90.00
_cell.angle_gamma   90.00
#
_symmetry.space_group_name_H-M   'P 1'
#
loop_
_entity.id
_entity.type
_entity.pdbx_description
1 polymer ?
#
loop_
_entity_poly.entity_id
_entity_poly.type
_entity_poly.pdbx_seq_one_letter_code
_entity_poly.pdbx_strand_id
1 'polypeptide(L)'
;VDMLTTKVFFRKTKGGNIFKTVREHYLRDDIYCGSKTCMKCKARPRDMVLDMEDAGAKSSLIPSPYFLVLDTNIILDQIDILEENVITNVIILQTVLEEIRHKSATVYKKLKHIIGNATRNFFLFINEHHRYMYNNLHRGGRLCI
;
A
#
# COMPACT_ATOMS: atom_id res chain seq x y z
N VAL A 1 2.38 19.40 -10.36
CA VAL A 1 2.44 19.16 -11.82
C VAL A 1 2.55 17.67 -11.97
N ASP A 2 1.52 17.02 -12.49
CA ASP A 2 1.53 15.57 -12.66
C ASP A 2 2.53 15.19 -13.76
N MET A 3 3.39 14.22 -13.48
CA MET A 3 4.41 13.76 -14.42
C MET A 3 3.85 12.57 -15.20
N LEU A 4 3.69 12.75 -16.51
CA LEU A 4 3.25 11.67 -17.40
C LEU A 4 4.42 10.74 -17.70
N THR A 5 4.21 9.45 -17.44
CA THR A 5 5.10 8.36 -17.86
C THR A 5 4.32 7.34 -18.68
N THR A 6 4.99 6.45 -19.40
CA THR A 6 4.34 5.38 -20.15
C THR A 6 4.72 4.02 -19.56
N LYS A 7 3.71 3.16 -19.37
CA LYS A 7 3.90 1.78 -18.93
C LYS A 7 3.63 0.85 -20.11
N VAL A 8 4.64 0.06 -20.47
CA VAL A 8 4.60 -0.86 -21.60
C VAL A 8 4.46 -2.28 -21.06
N PHE A 9 3.46 -3.00 -21.55
CA PHE A 9 3.21 -4.39 -21.21
C PHE A 9 3.34 -5.25 -22.46
N PHE A 10 3.97 -6.41 -22.32
CA PHE A 10 3.99 -7.43 -23.36
C PHE A 10 3.13 -8.61 -22.90
N ARG A 11 2.16 -9.03 -23.72
CA ARG A 11 1.32 -10.19 -23.46
C ARG A 11 1.40 -11.17 -24.61
N LYS A 12 1.68 -12.43 -24.31
CA LYS A 12 1.58 -13.53 -25.27
C LYS A 12 0.13 -13.99 -25.38
N THR A 13 -0.40 -14.09 -26.60
CA THR A 13 -1.74 -14.65 -26.83
C THR A 13 -1.69 -16.17 -26.90
N LYS A 14 -2.86 -16.81 -26.84
CA LYS A 14 -2.99 -18.27 -26.99
C LYS A 14 -2.40 -18.78 -28.32
N GLY A 15 -2.37 -17.95 -29.36
CA GLY A 15 -1.79 -18.27 -30.67
C GLY A 15 -0.28 -17.99 -30.79
N GLY A 16 0.41 -17.67 -29.69
CA GLY A 16 1.87 -17.48 -29.69
C GLY A 16 2.35 -16.06 -30.04
N ASN A 17 1.48 -15.20 -30.57
CA ASN A 17 1.81 -13.82 -30.92
C ASN A 17 2.06 -12.95 -29.67
N ILE A 18 3.04 -12.06 -29.76
CA ILE A 18 3.38 -11.10 -28.70
C ILE A 18 2.71 -9.76 -29.00
N PHE A 19 1.87 -9.29 -28.09
CA PHE A 19 1.21 -7.99 -28.18
C PHE A 19 1.83 -7.00 -27.20
N LYS A 20 2.22 -5.82 -27.71
CA LYS A 20 2.67 -4.69 -26.90
C LYS A 20 1.49 -3.76 -26.62
N THR A 21 1.15 -3.58 -25.35
CA THR A 21 0.16 -2.60 -24.89
C THR A 21 0.88 -1.46 -24.19
N VAL A 22 0.69 -0.23 -24.67
CA VAL A 22 1.24 0.99 -24.04
C VAL A 22 0.09 1.69 -23.34
N ARG A 23 0.29 2.05 -22.07
CA ARG A 23 -0.66 2.82 -21.28
C ARG A 23 0.00 4.05 -20.70
N GLU A 24 -0.77 5.13 -20.63
CA GLU A 24 -0.38 6.32 -19.88
C GLU A 24 -0.37 6.00 -18.38
N HIS A 25 0.64 6.53 -17.68
CA HIS A 25 0.82 6.34 -16.26
C HIS A 25 1.20 7.67 -15.61
N TYR A 26 0.24 8.23 -14.88
CA TYR A 26 0.39 9.53 -14.22
C TYR A 26 1.00 9.35 -12.84
N LEU A 27 2.11 10.06 -12.61
CA LEU A 27 2.77 10.15 -11.32
C LEU A 27 2.39 11.45 -10.63
N ARG A 28 2.06 11.32 -9.35
CA ARG A 28 1.54 12.35 -8.48
C ARG A 28 2.49 12.60 -7.32
N ASP A 29 2.59 13.87 -6.96
CA ASP A 29 3.37 14.37 -5.82
C ASP A 29 2.49 14.72 -4.61
N ASP A 30 1.17 14.65 -4.77
CA ASP A 30 0.16 15.00 -3.75
C ASP A 30 -0.45 13.77 -3.05
N ILE A 31 0.14 12.59 -3.25
CA ILE A 31 -0.22 11.38 -2.48
C ILE A 31 0.41 11.49 -1.10
N TYR A 32 -0.42 11.46 -0.07
CA TYR A 32 -0.03 11.63 1.32
C TYR A 32 0.39 10.31 1.97
N CYS A 33 1.21 10.39 3.02
CA CYS A 33 1.73 9.23 3.75
C CYS A 33 0.76 8.67 4.81
N GLY A 34 -0.33 9.37 5.12
CA GLY A 34 -1.34 8.92 6.08
C GLY A 34 -0.99 9.15 7.56
N SER A 35 0.19 9.69 7.88
CA SER A 35 0.61 10.01 9.25
C SER A 35 0.02 11.32 9.77
N LYS A 36 -0.58 11.28 10.97
CA LYS A 36 -1.11 12.46 11.67
C LYS A 36 -0.04 13.50 12.01
N THR A 37 1.20 13.06 12.22
CA THR A 37 2.31 13.94 12.59
C THR A 37 3.05 14.52 11.37
N CYS A 38 2.65 14.14 10.15
CA CYS A 38 3.29 14.63 8.94
C CYS A 38 2.87 16.06 8.61
N MET A 39 3.82 17.00 8.68
CA MET A 39 3.60 18.41 8.32
C MET A 39 3.84 18.71 6.83
N LYS A 40 4.37 17.74 6.06
CA LYS A 40 4.70 17.91 4.64
C LYS A 40 3.52 17.59 3.71
N CYS A 41 2.73 16.59 4.06
CA CYS A 41 1.62 16.13 3.25
C CYS A 41 0.41 17.05 3.40
N LYS A 42 -0.16 17.48 2.27
CA LYS A 42 -1.37 18.31 2.24
C LYS A 42 -2.62 17.43 2.17
N ALA A 43 -2.94 16.69 3.23
CA ALA A 43 -4.17 15.88 3.30
C ALA A 43 -5.14 16.42 4.35
N ARG A 44 -6.40 15.99 4.27
CA ARG A 44 -7.39 16.31 5.30
C ARG A 44 -7.08 15.50 6.56
N PRO A 45 -7.33 16.02 7.77
CA PRO A 45 -7.06 15.29 9.01
C PRO A 45 -7.70 13.89 9.07
N ARG A 46 -8.91 13.73 8.50
CA ARG A 46 -9.61 12.45 8.42
C ARG A 46 -8.89 11.39 7.57
N ASP A 47 -8.05 11.82 6.62
CA ASP A 47 -7.32 10.94 5.71
C ASP A 47 -5.94 10.57 6.32
N MET A 48 -5.55 11.21 7.43
CA MET A 48 -4.35 10.91 8.22
C MET A 48 -4.70 9.98 9.37
N VAL A 49 -4.73 8.67 9.09
CA VAL A 49 -5.19 7.65 10.05
C VAL A 49 -4.07 7.08 10.92
N LEU A 50 -2.82 7.13 10.48
CA LEU A 50 -1.68 6.53 11.18
C LEU A 50 -1.25 7.40 12.36
N ASP A 51 -1.18 6.78 13.53
CA ASP A 51 -0.84 7.43 14.78
C ASP A 51 0.48 6.89 15.35
N MET A 52 1.45 7.77 15.58
CA MET A 52 2.73 7.39 16.19
C MET A 52 2.66 7.37 17.72
N GLU A 53 1.73 8.10 18.33
CA GLU A 53 1.64 8.18 19.79
C GLU A 53 0.87 6.99 20.36
N ASP A 54 -0.16 6.55 19.63
CA ASP A 54 -0.93 5.33 19.94
C ASP A 54 -0.64 4.22 18.93
N ALA A 55 0.63 3.84 18.82
CA ALA A 55 1.06 2.66 18.08
C ALA A 55 0.58 1.40 18.82
N GLY A 56 -0.70 1.06 18.71
CA GLY A 56 -1.35 0.03 19.53
C GLY A 56 -0.62 -1.32 19.61
N ALA A 57 0.14 -1.71 18.58
CA ALA A 57 1.01 -2.88 18.62
C ALA A 57 2.30 -2.58 19.42
N LYS A 58 2.36 -3.05 20.66
CA LYS A 58 3.56 -2.93 21.52
C LYS A 58 4.43 -4.17 21.39
N SER A 59 5.73 -3.97 21.21
CA SER A 59 6.72 -5.04 21.18
C SER A 59 7.72 -4.84 22.31
N SER A 60 8.06 -5.91 23.03
CA SER A 60 9.14 -5.85 24.03
C SER A 60 10.53 -5.68 23.40
N LEU A 61 10.66 -6.04 22.12
CA LEU A 61 11.92 -5.96 21.37
C LEU A 61 12.13 -4.60 20.70
N ILE A 62 11.05 -3.88 20.41
CA ILE A 62 11.08 -2.57 19.73
C ILE A 62 10.43 -1.55 20.68
N PRO A 63 11.24 -0.81 21.45
CA PRO A 63 10.72 0.13 22.45
C PRO A 63 10.13 1.41 21.84
N SER A 64 10.44 1.71 20.57
CA SER A 64 9.92 2.87 19.85
C SER A 64 8.62 2.54 19.09
N PRO A 65 7.70 3.50 18.92
CA PRO A 65 6.56 3.33 18.03
C PRO A 65 6.98 2.91 16.62
N TYR A 66 6.26 1.97 16.01
CA TYR A 66 6.54 1.49 14.67
C TYR A 66 5.25 1.28 13.87
N PHE A 67 5.38 1.35 12.55
CA PHE A 67 4.34 0.99 11.60
C PHE A 67 4.62 -0.39 11.03
N LEU A 68 3.57 -1.16 10.78
CA LEU A 68 3.68 -2.44 10.07
C LEU A 68 3.38 -2.22 8.60
N VAL A 69 4.30 -2.61 7.72
CA VAL A 69 4.06 -2.67 6.28
C VAL A 69 3.95 -4.14 5.91
N LEU A 70 2.78 -4.55 5.44
CA LEU A 70 2.51 -5.96 5.17
C LEU A 70 2.77 -6.33 3.72
N ASP A 71 3.37 -7.50 3.53
CA ASP A 71 3.57 -8.12 2.22
C ASP A 71 2.37 -9.01 1.83
N THR A 72 2.25 -9.29 0.53
CA THR A 72 1.19 -10.10 -0.06
C THR A 72 1.08 -11.47 0.60
N ASN A 73 2.19 -12.18 0.80
CA ASN A 73 2.15 -13.56 1.32
C ASN A 73 1.68 -13.61 2.78
N ILE A 74 2.14 -12.65 3.61
CA ILE A 74 1.69 -12.55 5.01
C ILE A 74 0.18 -12.34 5.07
N ILE A 75 -0.37 -11.48 4.21
CA ILE A 75 -1.81 -11.23 4.22
C ILE A 75 -2.58 -12.45 3.69
N LEU A 76 -2.07 -13.15 2.69
CA LEU A 76 -2.74 -14.35 2.15
C LEU A 76 -2.80 -15.48 3.17
N ASP A 77 -1.70 -15.70 3.89
CA ASP A 77 -1.57 -16.83 4.82
C ASP A 77 -2.13 -16.52 6.20
N GLN A 78 -2.12 -15.24 6.63
CA GLN A 78 -2.44 -14.83 8.00
C GLN A 78 -3.57 -13.79 8.09
N ILE A 79 -4.49 -13.78 7.12
CA ILE A 79 -5.62 -12.84 7.12
C ILE A 79 -6.48 -12.94 8.38
N ASP A 80 -6.63 -14.14 8.95
CA ASP A 80 -7.47 -14.36 10.12
C ASP A 80 -6.87 -13.67 11.37
N ILE A 81 -5.55 -13.64 11.50
CA ILE A 81 -4.86 -12.84 12.54
C ILE A 81 -5.10 -11.35 12.33
N LEU A 82 -5.13 -10.91 11.07
CA LEU A 82 -5.46 -9.52 10.74
C LEU A 82 -6.94 -9.20 10.97
N GLU A 83 -7.86 -10.16 11.08
CA GLU A 83 -9.25 -9.90 11.45
C GLU A 83 -9.37 -9.55 12.94
N GLU A 84 -8.49 -10.08 13.79
CA GLU A 84 -8.46 -9.78 15.22
C GLU A 84 -8.07 -8.32 15.50
N ASN A 85 -8.67 -7.72 16.54
CA ASN A 85 -8.45 -6.31 16.91
C ASN A 85 -7.12 -6.03 17.65
N VAL A 86 -6.14 -6.94 17.53
CA VAL A 86 -4.85 -6.85 18.22
C VAL A 86 -3.83 -6.02 17.44
N ILE A 87 -3.94 -6.02 16.11
CA ILE A 87 -3.00 -5.33 15.22
C ILE A 87 -3.61 -4.01 14.72
N THR A 88 -2.87 -2.92 14.92
CA THR A 88 -3.24 -1.54 14.55
C THR A 88 -2.07 -0.82 13.87
N ASN A 89 -2.34 0.31 13.20
CA ASN A 89 -1.32 1.15 12.53
C ASN A 89 -0.55 0.39 11.45
N VAL A 90 -1.29 -0.12 10.48
CA VAL A 90 -0.79 -0.96 9.40
C VAL A 90 -0.87 -0.19 8.08
N ILE A 91 0.22 -0.22 7.32
CA ILE A 91 0.31 0.31 5.96
C ILE A 91 0.18 -0.86 4.98
N ILE A 92 -0.80 -0.76 4.10
CA ILE A 92 -1.02 -1.68 2.99
C ILE A 92 -0.69 -0.95 1.69
N LEU A 93 0.14 -1.55 0.84
CA LEU A 93 0.44 -1.00 -0.47
C LEU A 93 -0.67 -1.33 -1.47
N GLN A 94 -0.98 -0.40 -2.37
CA GLN A 94 -1.93 -0.64 -3.47
C GLN A 94 -1.52 -1.85 -4.32
N THR A 95 -0.22 -2.03 -4.62
CA THR A 95 0.27 -3.20 -5.36
C THR A 95 -0.05 -4.52 -4.67
N VAL A 96 0.11 -4.56 -3.35
CA VAL A 96 -0.20 -5.74 -2.53
C VAL A 96 -1.69 -6.03 -2.57
N LEU A 97 -2.54 -5.00 -2.42
CA LEU A 97 -3.99 -5.14 -2.51
C LEU A 97 -4.44 -5.68 -3.89
N GLU A 98 -3.82 -5.19 -4.97
CA GLU A 98 -4.10 -5.65 -6.34
C GLU A 98 -3.60 -7.08 -6.57
N GLU A 99 -2.43 -7.44 -6.07
CA GLU A 99 -1.91 -8.81 -6.16
C GLU A 99 -2.81 -9.81 -5.42
N ILE A 100 -3.27 -9.46 -4.22
CA ILE A 100 -4.24 -10.26 -3.45
C ILE A 100 -5.54 -10.42 -4.23
N ARG A 101 -6.04 -9.35 -4.87
CA ARG A 101 -7.24 -9.42 -5.72
C ARG A 101 -7.09 -10.46 -6.83
N HIS A 102 -5.90 -10.58 -7.41
CA HIS A 102 -5.62 -11.56 -8.46
C HIS A 102 -5.44 -12.99 -7.93
N LYS A 103 -4.93 -13.15 -6.70
CA LYS A 103 -4.67 -14.46 -6.07
C LYS A 103 -5.90 -15.05 -5.37
N SER A 104 -6.64 -14.25 -4.60
CA SER A 104 -7.80 -14.71 -3.81
C SER A 104 -8.84 -13.61 -3.62
N ALA A 105 -10.01 -13.77 -4.25
CA ALA A 105 -11.13 -12.85 -4.08
C ALA A 105 -11.69 -12.84 -2.65
N THR A 106 -11.59 -13.95 -1.92
CA THR A 106 -12.06 -14.06 -0.53
C THR A 106 -11.19 -13.24 0.41
N VAL A 107 -9.87 -13.39 0.34
CA VAL A 107 -8.92 -12.62 1.16
C VAL A 107 -9.02 -11.13 0.83
N TYR A 108 -9.19 -10.78 -0.44
CA TYR A 108 -9.41 -9.40 -0.86
C TYR A 108 -10.63 -8.75 -0.20
N LYS A 109 -11.76 -9.48 -0.13
CA LYS A 109 -12.98 -9.00 0.54
C LYS A 109 -12.76 -8.80 2.04
N LYS A 110 -12.13 -9.78 2.72
CA LYS A 110 -11.76 -9.69 4.14
C LYS A 110 -10.86 -8.49 4.40
N LEU A 111 -9.80 -8.34 3.63
CA LEU A 111 -8.86 -7.22 3.74
C LEU A 111 -9.54 -5.86 3.55
N LYS A 112 -10.45 -5.74 2.58
CA LYS A 112 -11.24 -4.52 2.41
C LYS A 112 -12.11 -4.19 3.62
N HIS A 113 -12.72 -5.20 4.24
CA HIS A 113 -13.50 -5.02 5.46
C HIS A 113 -12.61 -4.53 6.62
N ILE A 114 -11.41 -5.11 6.78
CA ILE A 114 -10.43 -4.68 7.78
C ILE A 114 -9.99 -3.23 7.56
N ILE A 115 -9.66 -2.86 6.31
CA ILE A 115 -9.26 -1.49 5.95
C ILE A 115 -10.42 -0.49 6.21
N GLY A 116 -11.66 -0.91 6.02
CA GLY A 116 -12.84 -0.09 6.30
C GLY A 116 -13.07 0.20 7.78
N ASN A 117 -12.43 -0.54 8.69
CA ASN A 117 -12.56 -0.33 10.11
C ASN A 117 -11.66 0.82 10.60
N ALA A 118 -12.28 1.98 10.84
CA ALA A 118 -11.58 3.20 11.26
C ALA A 118 -10.89 3.08 12.64
N THR A 119 -11.26 2.13 13.49
CA THR A 119 -10.66 2.01 14.83
C THR A 119 -9.26 1.42 14.82
N ARG A 120 -8.85 0.81 13.70
CA ARG A 120 -7.61 0.02 13.62
C ARG A 120 -6.47 0.73 12.89
N ASN A 121 -6.73 1.91 12.34
CA ASN A 121 -5.73 2.73 11.63
C ASN A 121 -5.02 1.98 10.49
N PHE A 122 -5.79 1.28 9.64
CA PHE A 122 -5.25 0.69 8.42
C PHE A 122 -5.20 1.75 7.32
N PHE A 123 -4.02 1.95 6.74
CA PHE A 123 -3.79 2.94 5.71
C PHE A 123 -3.43 2.28 4.38
N LEU A 124 -4.18 2.62 3.32
CA LEU A 124 -3.88 2.17 1.96
C LEU A 124 -3.02 3.21 1.25
N PHE A 125 -1.76 2.87 0.97
CA PHE A 125 -0.84 3.74 0.27
C PHE A 125 -0.83 3.48 -1.25
N ILE A 126 -1.12 4.53 -2.03
CA ILE A 126 -1.17 4.49 -3.50
C ILE A 126 0.24 4.59 -4.06
N ASN A 127 0.92 3.46 -4.01
CA ASN A 127 2.36 3.38 -4.15
C ASN A 127 2.82 3.49 -5.62
N GLU A 128 2.08 2.90 -6.58
CA GLU A 128 2.39 2.97 -8.02
C GLU A 128 2.33 4.39 -8.59
N HIS A 129 1.39 5.22 -8.11
CA HIS A 129 1.24 6.58 -8.62
C HIS A 129 2.07 7.61 -7.86
N HIS A 130 2.71 7.24 -6.75
CA HIS A 130 3.56 8.17 -6.01
C HIS A 130 4.90 8.35 -6.73
N ARG A 131 5.17 9.56 -7.22
CA ARG A 131 6.32 9.84 -8.10
C ARG A 131 7.65 9.36 -7.54
N TYR A 132 7.93 9.64 -6.27
CA TYR A 132 9.21 9.27 -5.66
C TYR A 132 9.34 7.75 -5.53
N MET A 133 8.28 7.06 -5.11
CA MET A 133 8.35 5.63 -4.87
C MET A 133 8.41 4.84 -6.19
N TYR A 134 7.61 5.24 -7.19
CA TYR A 134 7.65 4.66 -8.52
C TYR A 134 9.05 4.77 -9.14
N ASN A 135 9.66 5.95 -9.06
CA ASN A 135 11.00 6.17 -9.60
C ASN A 135 12.08 5.33 -8.90
N ASN A 136 12.00 5.16 -7.59
CA ASN A 136 12.97 4.34 -6.85
C ASN A 136 12.82 2.85 -7.18
N LEU A 137 11.59 2.34 -7.27
CA LEU A 137 11.34 0.94 -7.64
C LEU A 137 11.95 0.60 -9.01
N HIS A 138 11.77 1.48 -9.99
CA HIS A 138 12.27 1.26 -11.36
C HIS A 138 13.78 1.55 -11.52
N ARG A 139 14.41 2.18 -10.52
CA ARG A 139 15.86 2.46 -10.49
C ARG A 139 16.64 1.54 -9.55
N GLY A 140 15.99 0.53 -8.94
CA GLY A 140 16.65 -0.37 -7.97
C GLY A 140 17.00 0.29 -6.64
N GLY A 141 16.35 1.40 -6.29
CA GLY A 141 16.54 2.13 -5.05
C GLY A 141 15.79 1.52 -3.86
N ARG A 142 16.19 1.89 -2.62
CA ARG A 142 15.49 1.46 -1.39
C ARG A 142 14.12 2.12 -1.30
N LEU A 143 13.17 1.38 -0.73
CA LEU A 143 11.84 1.88 -0.36
C LEU A 143 11.99 2.85 0.81
N CYS A 144 11.86 4.16 0.58
CA CYS A 144 11.73 5.13 1.66
C CYS A 144 10.24 5.28 1.98
N ILE A 145 9.81 4.65 3.06
CA ILE A 145 8.53 4.93 3.74
C ILE A 145 8.86 5.77 4.97
#